data_AF-A0A8S3JTU3-F1
#
_entry.id   AF-A0A8S3JTU3-F1
#
_cell.length_a   1.000
_cell.length_b   1.000
_cell.length_c   1.000
_cell.angle_alpha   90.00
_cell.angle_beta   90.00
_cell.angle_gamma   90.00
#
_symmetry.space_group_name_H-M   'P 1'
#
loop_
_entity.id
_entity.type
_entity.pdbx_description
1 polymer ?
#
loop_
_entity_poly.entity_id
_entity_poly.type
_entity_poly.pdbx_seq_one_letter_code
_entity_poly.pdbx_strand_id
1 'polypeptide(L)' 'GPNEYDPAAEYIQAQFVAKNKSTQKEVYCHHTCATDTQNVQFVFDAVTDVIITLNLRGCGLY' A
#
# COMPACT_ATOMS: atom_id res chain seq x y z
N GLY A 1 -11.79 -14.76 -18.91
CA GLY A 1 -10.61 -15.40 -18.30
C GLY A 1 -11.06 -16.23 -17.13
N PRO A 2 -10.19 -17.03 -16.51
CA PRO A 2 -10.51 -17.72 -15.27
C PRO A 2 -10.86 -16.68 -14.19
N ASN A 3 -12.03 -16.82 -13.57
CA ASN A 3 -12.54 -15.91 -12.51
C ASN A 3 -11.95 -16.33 -11.16
N GLU A 4 -10.63 -16.39 -11.07
CA GLU A 4 -9.90 -16.78 -9.88
C GLU A 4 -9.64 -15.55 -8.99
N TYR A 5 -9.65 -15.76 -7.68
CA TYR A 5 -9.56 -14.67 -6.68
C TYR A 5 -8.26 -13.87 -6.84
N ASP A 6 -7.10 -14.55 -6.87
CA ASP A 6 -5.78 -13.89 -6.91
C ASP A 6 -5.61 -12.95 -8.12
N PRO A 7 -5.80 -13.40 -9.38
CA PRO A 7 -5.65 -12.51 -10.53
C PRO A 7 -6.71 -11.40 -10.58
N ALA A 8 -7.90 -11.63 -10.02
CA ALA A 8 -8.93 -10.59 -9.94
C ALA A 8 -8.58 -9.51 -8.89
N ALA A 9 -8.09 -9.92 -7.72
CA ALA A 9 -7.66 -9.02 -6.65
C ALA A 9 -6.45 -8.17 -7.10
N GLU A 10 -5.45 -8.79 -7.73
CA GLU A 10 -4.30 -8.09 -8.30
C GLU A 10 -4.70 -7.10 -9.38
N TYR A 11 -5.62 -7.48 -10.27
CA TYR A 11 -6.13 -6.57 -11.30
C TYR A 11 -6.79 -5.33 -10.68
N ILE A 12 -7.66 -5.52 -9.68
CA ILE A 12 -8.31 -4.41 -8.98
C ILE A 12 -7.25 -3.52 -8.32
N GLN A 13 -6.29 -4.09 -7.59
CA GLN A 13 -5.20 -3.34 -6.95
C GLN A 13 -4.43 -2.51 -7.98
N ALA A 14 -4.02 -3.11 -9.11
CA ALA A 14 -3.29 -2.43 -10.17
C ALA A 14 -4.08 -1.23 -10.73
N GLN A 15 -5.39 -1.36 -10.90
CA GLN A 15 -6.25 -0.27 -11.36
C GLN A 15 -6.27 0.93 -10.39
N PHE A 16 -6.18 0.69 -9.08
CA PHE A 16 -6.08 1.77 -8.07
C PHE A 16 -4.67 2.38 -8.04
N VAL A 17 -3.63 1.56 -8.07
CA VAL A 17 -2.24 2.04 -8.08
C VAL A 17 -1.96 2.89 -9.32
N ALA A 18 -2.49 2.49 -10.49
CA ALA A 18 -2.36 3.24 -11.74
C ALA A 18 -3.01 4.64 -11.71
N LYS A 19 -3.88 4.94 -10.74
CA LYS A 19 -4.44 6.29 -10.54
C LYS A 19 -3.51 7.21 -9.76
N ASN A 20 -2.45 6.70 -9.14
CA ASN A 20 -1.48 7.53 -8.46
C ASN A 20 -0.69 8.37 -9.47
N LYS A 21 -0.90 9.69 -9.43
CA LYS A 21 -0.21 10.66 -10.31
C LYS A 21 1.05 11.25 -9.68
N SER A 22 1.33 10.93 -8.42
CA SER A 22 2.49 11.46 -7.70
C SER A 22 3.60 10.42 -7.66
N THR A 23 4.78 10.80 -8.12
CA THR A 23 6.00 9.99 -8.02
C THR A 23 6.56 9.94 -6.60
N GLN A 24 6.10 10.84 -5.72
CA GLN A 24 6.58 10.94 -4.33
C GLN A 24 5.63 10.28 -3.33
N LYS A 25 4.40 9.96 -3.75
CA LYS A 25 3.39 9.33 -2.91
C LYS A 25 3.45 7.82 -3.09
N GLU A 26 3.69 7.12 -1.99
CA GLU A 26 3.64 5.67 -1.95
C GLU A 26 2.22 5.20 -1.62
N VAL A 27 1.78 4.09 -2.21
CA VAL A 27 0.44 3.52 -2.03
C VAL A 27 0.59 2.12 -1.44
N TYR A 28 0.24 1.99 -0.17
CA TYR A 28 0.24 0.73 0.56
C TYR A 28 -1.10 0.01 0.37
N CYS A 29 -1.07 -1.23 -0.13
CA CYS A 29 -2.26 -2.04 -0.38
C CYS A 29 -2.28 -3.26 0.54
N HIS A 30 -3.44 -3.57 1.13
CA HIS A 30 -3.68 -4.77 1.92
C HIS A 30 -5.08 -5.32 1.64
N HIS A 31 -5.17 -6.60 1.29
CA HIS A 31 -6.45 -7.28 1.09
C HIS A 31 -6.97 -7.79 2.43
N THR A 32 -8.12 -7.28 2.87
CA THR A 32 -8.77 -7.73 4.10
C THR A 32 -10.03 -8.53 3.78
N CYS A 33 -10.38 -9.44 4.69
CA CYS A 33 -11.74 -9.96 4.75
C CYS A 33 -12.60 -8.99 5.56
N ALA A 34 -13.88 -8.81 5.21
CA ALA A 34 -14.78 -7.83 5.84
C ALA A 34 -14.88 -7.95 7.37
N THR A 35 -14.55 -9.12 7.92
CA THR A 35 -14.55 -9.41 9.36
C THR A 35 -13.15 -9.56 9.96
N ASP A 36 -12.10 -9.65 9.13
CA ASP A 36 -10.71 -9.68 9.61
C ASP A 36 -10.20 -8.25 9.79
N THR A 37 -10.12 -7.84 11.05
CA THR A 37 -9.77 -6.48 11.48
C THR A 37 -8.34 -6.37 11.99
N GLN A 38 -7.46 -7.36 11.74
CA GLN A 38 -6.03 -7.30 12.11
C GLN A 38 -5.23 -6.20 11.37
N ASN A 39 -5.92 -5.31 10.66
CA ASN A 39 -5.45 -4.08 10.00
C ASN A 39 -4.47 -3.21 10.80
N VAL A 40 -4.56 -3.20 12.14
CA VAL A 40 -3.79 -2.26 12.95
C VAL A 40 -2.29 -2.44 12.74
N GLN A 41 -1.79 -3.68 12.69
CA GLN A 41 -0.35 -3.92 12.49
C GLN A 41 0.12 -3.41 11.13
N PHE A 42 -0.62 -3.70 10.05
CA PHE A 42 -0.32 -3.19 8.70
C PHE A 42 -0.31 -1.67 8.64
N VAL A 43 -1.29 -1.02 9.29
CA VAL A 43 -1.36 0.44 9.38
C VAL A 43 -0.14 1.00 10.13
N PHE A 44 0.25 0.38 11.25
CA PHE A 44 1.42 0.81 12.02
C PHE A 44 2.74 0.64 11.24
N ASP A 45 2.90 -0.47 10.52
CA ASP A 45 4.10 -0.71 9.72
C ASP A 45 4.19 0.31 8.57
N ALA A 46 3.08 0.56 7.85
CA ALA A 46 3.03 1.55 6.78
C ALA A 46 3.28 2.98 7.28
N VAL A 47 2.76 3.36 8.45
CA VAL A 47 3.00 4.68 9.05
C VAL A 47 4.46 4.82 9.50
N THR A 48 5.04 3.76 10.08
CA THR A 48 6.44 3.75 10.50
C THR A 48 7.37 3.95 9.31
N ASP A 49 7.11 3.27 8.20
CA ASP A 49 7.88 3.46 6.97
C ASP A 49 7.82 4.91 6.47
N VAL A 50 6.61 5.50 6.41
CA VAL A 50 6.44 6.90 5.98
C VAL A 50 7.24 7.86 6.85
N ILE A 51 7.24 7.69 8.17
CA ILE A 51 7.99 8.54 9.10
C ILE A 51 9.50 8.40 8.87
N ILE A 52 10.00 7.18 8.70
CA ILE A 52 11.42 6.92 8.44
C ILE A 52 11.82 7.55 7.10
N THR A 53 11.07 7.29 6.04
CA THR A 53 11.33 7.82 4.69
C THR A 53 11.34 9.36 4.67
N LEU A 54 10.40 10.01 5.38
CA LEU A 54 10.38 11.47 5.51
C LEU A 54 11.61 12.01 6.25
N ASN A 55 12.02 11.37 7.36
CA ASN A 55 13.19 11.79 8.13
C ASN A 55 14.49 11.59 7.34
N LEU A 56 14.65 10.47 6.64
CA LEU A 56 15.83 10.21 5.81
C LEU A 56 15.95 11.21 4.65
N ARG A 57 14.85 11.52 3.96
CA ARG A 57 14.81 12.58 2.93
C ARG A 57 15.13 13.96 3.52
N GLY A 58 14.60 14.29 4.70
CA GLY A 58 14.87 15.55 5.38
C GLY A 58 16.34 15.74 5.78
N CYS A 59 17.06 14.64 6.05
CA CYS A 59 18.49 14.63 6.38
C CYS A 59 19.42 14.51 5.15
N GLY A 60 18.88 14.37 3.93
CA GLY A 60 19.67 14.20 2.71
C GLY A 60 20.36 12.84 2.59
N LEU A 61 19.83 11.82 3.28
CA LEU A 61 20.38 10.45 3.31
C LEU A 61 19.67 9.51 2.32
N TYR A 62 18.80 10.04 1.47
CA TYR A 62 17.97 9.32 0.51
C TYR A 62 17.97 10.03 -0.84
#